data_AF-A0AAX2A5L6-F1
#
_entry.id   AF-A0AAX2A5L6-F1
#
_cell.length_a   1.000
_cell.length_b   1.000
_cell.length_c   1.000
_cell.angle_alpha   90.00
_cell.angle_beta   90.00
_cell.angle_gamma   90.00
#
_symmetry.space_group_name_H-M   'P 1'
#
loop_
_entity.id
_entity.type
_entity.pdbx_description
1 polymer ?
#
loop_
_entity_poly.entity_id
_entity_poly.type
_entity_poly.pdbx_seq_one_letter_code
_entity_poly.pdbx_strand_id
1 'polypeptide(L)'
;MEEEIYSPEGTIRSQQVIESTSDSTGLPNDMQVVGVDNNIQPPQIASDGNKLSSSSESSNTVTNYEISRKIISQKDSNFSNIRRVTASVTFDSTVLENHPQKDVFLANLQSLVEDAIGFDKNRGDKVSVKDFKFLTLKSYDANGQAIDEFGNVIG
;
A
#
# COMPACT_ATOMS: atom_id res chain seq x y z
N MET A 1 -7.13 2.30 -6.03
CA MET A 1 -6.88 2.56 -4.58
C MET A 1 -6.05 3.83 -4.48
N GLU A 2 -6.23 4.63 -3.44
CA GLU A 2 -5.44 5.84 -3.20
C GLU A 2 -4.64 5.63 -1.91
N GLU A 3 -3.32 5.72 -2.02
CA GLU A 3 -2.40 5.64 -0.88
C GLU A 3 -1.68 6.99 -0.76
N GLU A 4 -1.76 7.59 0.43
CA GLU A 4 -1.08 8.83 0.77
C GLU A 4 0.02 8.51 1.79
N ILE A 5 1.27 8.67 1.38
CA ILE A 5 2.44 8.46 2.23
C ILE A 5 3.00 9.83 2.61
N TYR A 6 3.06 10.09 3.91
CA TYR A 6 3.67 11.28 4.50
C TYR A 6 5.05 10.93 5.07
N SER A 7 6.08 11.68 4.68
CA SER A 7 7.39 11.60 5.33
C SER A 7 7.37 12.44 6.62
N PRO A 8 7.82 11.90 7.77
CA PRO A 8 7.78 12.61 9.05
C PRO A 8 8.75 13.82 9.13
N GLU A 9 9.77 13.86 8.28
CA GLU A 9 10.79 14.91 8.27
C GLU A 9 10.42 15.97 7.22
N GLY A 10 9.61 16.95 7.61
CA GLY A 10 9.32 18.14 6.80
C GLY A 10 10.48 19.15 6.84
N THR A 11 10.80 19.77 5.71
CA THR A 11 11.85 20.82 5.65
C THR A 11 11.27 22.14 6.15
N ILE A 12 12.02 22.90 6.95
CA ILE A 12 11.57 24.23 7.41
C ILE A 12 11.44 25.18 6.20
N ARG A 13 10.24 25.73 5.98
CA ARG A 13 9.96 26.75 4.97
C ARG A 13 10.35 28.14 5.44
N SER A 14 9.97 28.48 6.67
CA SER A 14 10.28 29.77 7.29
C SER A 14 10.22 29.68 8.81
N GLN A 15 11.04 30.49 9.49
CA GLN A 15 11.06 30.61 10.94
C GLN A 15 11.07 32.09 11.29
N GLN A 16 10.17 32.51 12.18
CA GLN A 16 10.12 33.87 12.73
C GLN A 16 10.32 33.77 14.25
N VAL A 17 11.34 34.46 14.73
CA VAL A 17 11.65 34.59 16.17
C VAL A 17 11.36 36.02 16.57
N ILE A 18 10.51 36.21 17.58
CA ILE A 18 10.21 37.51 18.18
C ILE A 18 10.72 37.46 19.61
N GLU A 19 11.82 38.17 19.87
CA GLU A 19 12.38 38.36 21.20
C GLU A 19 12.03 39.77 21.69
N SER A 20 11.55 39.85 22.93
CA SER A 20 11.28 41.12 23.61
C SER A 20 11.96 41.08 24.96
N THR A 21 13.01 41.90 25.10
CA THR A 21 13.71 42.16 26.35
C THR A 21 13.33 43.56 26.81
N SER A 22 12.84 43.68 28.04
CA SER A 22 12.54 44.98 28.64
C SER A 22 13.22 45.05 29.99
N ASP A 23 14.19 45.95 30.10
CA ASP A 23 14.92 46.27 31.32
C ASP A 23 14.60 47.70 31.71
N SER A 24 14.02 47.90 32.90
CA SER A 24 13.78 49.23 33.44
C SER A 24 14.52 49.42 34.76
N THR A 25 15.46 50.36 34.78
CA THR A 25 16.13 50.83 35.99
C THR A 25 15.65 52.24 36.32
N GLY A 26 14.93 52.39 37.44
CA GLY A 26 14.52 53.72 37.92
C GLY A 26 15.70 54.57 38.39
N LEU A 27 15.86 55.77 37.86
CA LEU A 27 16.69 56.83 38.46
C LEU A 27 15.82 57.73 39.34
N PRO A 28 16.30 58.16 40.51
CA PRO A 28 15.63 59.21 41.26
C PRO A 28 16.08 60.55 40.70
N ASN A 29 15.20 61.27 40.02
CA ASN A 29 15.03 62.68 40.35
C ASN A 29 13.77 63.31 39.76
N ASP A 30 13.25 64.18 40.62
CA ASP A 30 12.23 65.19 40.45
C ASP A 30 12.20 65.84 39.06
N MET A 31 11.02 65.79 38.41
CA MET A 31 10.36 66.82 37.58
C MET A 31 9.35 66.18 36.61
N GLN A 32 8.05 66.39 36.90
CA GLN A 32 6.87 66.63 36.03
C GLN A 32 7.04 66.38 34.49
N VAL A 33 6.12 65.74 33.73
CA VAL A 33 4.69 66.07 33.48
C VAL A 33 3.98 64.89 32.73
N VAL A 34 2.67 64.71 32.99
CA VAL A 34 1.52 64.14 32.21
C VAL A 34 1.54 62.72 31.60
N GLY A 35 0.45 61.99 31.89
CA GLY A 35 -0.24 61.18 30.87
C GLY A 35 -0.47 59.70 31.18
N VAL A 36 -1.31 59.37 32.17
CA VAL A 36 -2.54 58.55 32.08
C VAL A 36 -3.03 58.25 33.50
N ASP A 37 -4.29 58.58 33.74
CA ASP A 37 -4.97 58.40 35.01
C ASP A 37 -4.85 56.97 35.58
N ASN A 38 -4.56 56.93 36.88
CA ASN A 38 -5.07 55.98 37.86
C ASN A 38 -5.31 54.53 37.39
N ASN A 39 -4.37 53.65 37.70
CA ASN A 39 -4.75 52.30 38.09
C ASN A 39 -3.87 51.77 39.23
N ILE A 40 -4.51 51.64 40.39
CA ILE A 40 -4.15 50.84 41.58
C ILE A 40 -3.29 51.53 42.67
N GLN A 41 -3.80 51.42 43.89
CA GLN A 41 -3.51 52.05 45.20
C GLN A 41 -2.03 52.13 45.63
N PRO A 42 -1.64 53.13 46.45
CA PRO A 42 -0.28 53.22 46.99
C PRO A 42 -0.07 52.22 48.14
N PRO A 43 1.02 51.42 48.15
CA PRO A 43 1.46 50.78 49.37
C PRO A 43 2.21 51.78 50.25
N GLN A 44 1.97 51.64 51.55
CA GLN A 44 2.56 52.42 52.64
C GLN A 44 4.09 52.46 52.55
N ILE A 45 4.67 53.63 52.79
CA ILE A 45 6.10 53.92 52.71
C ILE A 45 6.85 53.14 53.80
N ALA A 46 7.74 52.23 53.40
CA ALA A 46 8.87 51.80 54.20
C ALA A 46 10.16 52.32 53.54
N SER A 47 10.93 53.07 54.33
CA SER A 47 12.25 53.58 53.99
C SER A 47 13.24 52.42 53.82
N ASP A 48 13.68 52.12 52.60
CA ASP A 48 15.06 51.68 52.34
C ASP A 48 15.41 51.84 50.85
N GLY A 49 16.66 52.24 50.57
CA GLY A 49 17.15 52.63 49.25
C GLY A 49 17.37 51.45 48.30
N ASN A 50 16.30 50.79 47.86
CA ASN A 50 16.38 49.70 46.90
C ASN A 50 15.94 50.15 45.50
N LYS A 51 16.89 50.13 44.55
CA LYS A 51 16.59 50.28 43.12
C LYS A 51 15.60 49.19 42.71
N LEU A 52 14.38 49.58 42.36
CA LEU A 52 13.41 48.66 41.76
C LEU A 52 13.87 48.39 40.32
N SER A 53 14.38 47.18 40.08
CA SER A 53 14.72 46.69 38.75
C SER A 53 13.67 45.67 38.34
N SER A 54 13.02 45.89 37.20
CA SER A 54 12.17 44.88 36.57
C SER A 54 12.76 44.49 35.22
N SER A 55 12.96 43.20 35.02
CA SER A 55 13.34 42.58 33.76
C SER A 55 12.22 41.65 33.31
N SER A 56 11.76 41.78 32.07
CA SER A 56 10.84 40.84 31.44
C SER A 56 11.44 40.35 30.13
N GLU A 57 11.51 39.02 29.99
CA GLU A 57 11.96 38.36 28.77
C GLU A 57 10.81 37.51 28.22
N SER A 58 10.48 37.71 26.94
CA SER A 58 9.52 36.89 26.22
C SER A 58 10.10 36.52 24.86
N SER A 59 10.09 35.23 24.53
CA SER A 59 10.49 34.72 23.21
C SER A 59 9.34 33.93 22.60
N ASN A 60 8.94 34.31 21.38
CA ASN A 60 7.94 33.60 20.58
C ASN A 60 8.57 33.13 19.27
N THR A 61 8.54 31.82 19.01
CA THR A 61 9.04 31.22 17.77
C THR A 61 7.91 30.59 16.97
N VAL A 62 7.75 31.02 15.72
CA VAL A 62 6.80 30.44 14.75
C VAL A 62 7.59 29.80 13.61
N THR A 63 7.44 28.48 13.42
CA THR A 63 8.13 27.71 12.37
C THR A 63 7.12 27.09 11.41
N ASN A 64 7.23 27.40 10.12
CA ASN A 64 6.45 26.79 9.04
C ASN A 64 7.27 25.69 8.37
N TYR A 65 6.65 24.54 8.10
CA TYR A 65 7.28 23.39 7.45
C TYR A 65 6.68 23.16 6.05
N GLU A 66 7.50 22.73 5.09
CA GLU A 66 7.08 22.10 3.84
C GLU A 66 7.01 20.59 4.06
N ILE A 67 5.83 20.02 3.86
CA ILE A 67 5.65 18.57 3.95
C ILE A 67 5.43 18.04 2.54
N SER A 68 6.36 17.22 2.07
CA SER A 68 6.23 16.59 0.76
C SER A 68 5.10 15.56 0.77
N ARG A 69 4.12 15.72 -0.12
CA ARG A 69 3.03 14.75 -0.33
C ARG A 69 3.32 13.94 -1.59
N LYS A 70 3.38 12.62 -1.48
CA LYS A 70 3.40 11.71 -2.63
C LYS A 70 2.02 11.06 -2.79
N ILE A 71 1.29 11.46 -3.84
CA ILE A 71 0.01 10.84 -4.18
C ILE A 71 0.27 9.71 -5.18
N ILE A 72 0.03 8.47 -4.77
CA ILE A 72 0.08 7.31 -5.68
C ILE A 72 -1.35 7.00 -6.09
N SER A 73 -1.75 7.47 -7.27
CA SER A 73 -3.04 7.14 -7.86
C SER A 73 -2.91 5.85 -8.67
N GLN A 74 -3.27 4.71 -8.08
CA GLN A 74 -3.38 3.46 -8.81
C GLN A 74 -4.79 3.37 -9.40
N LYS A 75 -4.91 3.88 -10.63
CA LYS A 75 -6.12 3.75 -11.45
C LYS A 75 -6.09 2.36 -12.10
N ASP A 76 -6.61 1.35 -11.40
CA ASP A 76 -6.90 0.06 -12.00
C ASP A 76 -8.07 0.25 -12.98
N SER A 77 -7.76 0.61 -14.22
CA SER A 77 -8.74 0.80 -15.31
C SER A 77 -9.34 -0.51 -15.83
N ASN A 78 -9.00 -1.65 -15.21
CA ASN A 78 -9.51 -2.95 -15.59
C ASN A 78 -10.72 -3.30 -14.73
N PHE A 79 -11.92 -3.21 -15.31
CA PHE A 79 -13.20 -3.55 -14.66
C PHE A 79 -13.30 -5.03 -14.21
N SER A 80 -12.32 -5.87 -14.53
CA SER A 80 -12.26 -7.26 -14.12
C SER A 80 -10.80 -7.71 -14.03
N ASN A 81 -10.38 -8.12 -12.83
CA ASN A 81 -9.12 -8.85 -12.63
C ASN A 81 -9.44 -10.35 -12.57
N ILE A 82 -8.60 -11.18 -13.18
CA ILE A 82 -8.73 -12.64 -13.06
C ILE A 82 -8.35 -13.02 -11.63
N ARG A 83 -9.31 -13.57 -10.87
CA ARG A 83 -9.07 -13.99 -9.48
C ARG A 83 -8.35 -15.34 -9.39
N ARG A 84 -8.66 -16.27 -10.30
CA ARG A 84 -8.11 -17.64 -10.33
C ARG A 84 -8.44 -18.32 -11.65
N VAL A 85 -7.48 -19.06 -12.19
CA VAL A 85 -7.66 -19.96 -13.34
C VAL A 85 -7.53 -21.41 -12.87
N THR A 86 -8.42 -22.28 -13.33
CA THR A 86 -8.34 -23.71 -13.08
C THR A 86 -8.61 -24.45 -14.37
N ALA A 87 -7.62 -25.21 -14.83
CA ALA A 87 -7.69 -25.96 -16.08
C ALA A 87 -7.49 -27.45 -15.82
N SER A 88 -8.24 -28.27 -16.55
CA SER A 88 -8.08 -29.73 -16.55
C SER A 88 -8.03 -30.20 -17.99
N VAL A 89 -6.97 -30.91 -18.34
CA VAL A 89 -6.69 -31.35 -19.71
C VAL A 89 -6.58 -32.86 -19.72
N THR A 90 -7.22 -33.47 -20.71
CA THR A 90 -7.18 -34.91 -20.94
C THR A 90 -6.96 -35.23 -22.40
N PHE A 91 -6.42 -36.41 -22.64
CA PHE A 91 -6.19 -36.97 -23.95
C PHE A 91 -6.26 -38.50 -23.89
N ASP A 92 -6.38 -39.12 -25.06
CA ASP A 92 -6.46 -40.56 -25.16
C ASP A 92 -5.12 -41.22 -24.81
N SER A 93 -5.17 -42.13 -23.84
CA SER A 93 -4.03 -42.96 -23.40
C SER A 93 -3.35 -43.75 -24.51
N THR A 94 -4.03 -44.05 -25.63
CA THR A 94 -3.44 -44.77 -26.77
C THR A 94 -2.22 -44.04 -27.37
N VAL A 95 -2.21 -42.70 -27.32
CA VAL A 95 -1.10 -41.86 -27.81
C VAL A 95 0.19 -42.13 -27.03
N LEU A 96 0.07 -42.55 -25.77
CA LEU A 96 1.21 -42.83 -24.90
C LEU A 96 1.60 -44.31 -24.87
N GLU A 97 0.81 -45.22 -25.44
CA GLU A 97 0.99 -46.67 -25.25
C GLU A 97 2.41 -47.16 -25.63
N ASN A 98 3.01 -46.56 -26.66
CA ASN A 98 4.38 -46.85 -27.12
C ASN A 98 5.39 -45.72 -26.82
N HIS A 99 5.02 -44.71 -26.03
CA HIS A 99 5.90 -43.57 -25.78
C HIS A 99 6.91 -43.91 -24.65
N PRO A 100 8.23 -43.92 -24.92
CA PRO A 100 9.24 -44.36 -23.95
C PRO A 100 9.38 -43.43 -22.75
N GLN A 101 8.85 -42.20 -22.82
CA GLN A 101 8.95 -41.20 -21.77
C GLN A 101 7.59 -40.53 -21.52
N LYS A 102 6.65 -41.27 -20.93
CA LYS A 102 5.30 -40.77 -20.61
C LYS A 102 5.33 -39.58 -19.65
N ASP A 103 6.15 -39.66 -18.61
CA ASP A 103 6.25 -38.60 -17.60
C ASP A 103 6.77 -37.28 -18.17
N VAL A 104 7.75 -37.35 -19.08
CA VAL A 104 8.29 -36.17 -19.78
C VAL A 104 7.23 -35.55 -20.70
N PHE A 105 6.47 -36.37 -21.41
CA PHE A 105 5.37 -35.88 -22.24
C PHE A 105 4.30 -35.17 -21.41
N LEU A 106 3.89 -35.76 -20.28
CA LEU A 106 2.92 -35.16 -19.36
C LEU A 106 3.42 -33.83 -18.78
N ALA A 107 4.69 -33.78 -18.36
CA ALA A 107 5.31 -32.56 -17.86
C ALA A 107 5.36 -31.45 -18.92
N ASN A 108 5.74 -31.79 -20.16
CA ASN A 108 5.77 -30.84 -21.27
C ASN A 108 4.37 -30.33 -21.62
N LEU A 109 3.37 -31.22 -21.63
CA LEU A 109 1.99 -30.83 -21.89
C LEU A 109 1.45 -29.93 -20.78
N GLN A 110 1.78 -30.21 -19.52
CA GLN A 110 1.42 -29.35 -18.40
C GLN A 110 2.06 -27.96 -18.55
N SER A 111 3.37 -27.89 -18.84
CA SER A 111 4.08 -26.62 -19.05
C SER A 111 3.45 -25.80 -20.19
N LEU A 112 3.13 -26.44 -21.31
CA LEU A 112 2.49 -25.77 -22.45
C LEU A 112 1.14 -25.18 -22.08
N VAL A 113 0.34 -25.92 -21.29
CA VAL A 113 -0.97 -25.44 -20.81
C VAL A 113 -0.79 -24.28 -19.83
N GLU A 114 0.18 -24.37 -18.91
CA GLU A 114 0.52 -23.30 -17.98
C GLU A 114 0.91 -22.01 -18.71
N ASP A 115 1.74 -22.10 -19.75
CA ASP A 115 2.15 -20.97 -20.58
C ASP A 115 0.96 -20.37 -21.35
N ALA A 116 0.12 -21.21 -21.94
CA ALA A 116 -1.01 -20.77 -22.76
C ALA A 116 -2.09 -20.01 -21.95
N ILE A 117 -2.30 -20.40 -20.69
CA ILE A 117 -3.31 -19.78 -19.82
C ILE A 117 -2.75 -18.64 -18.97
N GLY A 118 -1.43 -18.39 -19.02
CA GLY A 118 -0.75 -17.44 -18.16
C GLY A 118 -0.85 -17.83 -16.68
N PHE A 119 -0.49 -19.08 -16.37
CA PHE A 119 -0.52 -19.64 -15.02
C PHE A 119 0.22 -18.75 -14.02
N ASP A 120 -0.45 -18.46 -12.91
CA ASP A 120 0.14 -17.71 -11.81
C ASP A 120 -0.11 -18.41 -10.47
N LYS A 121 0.98 -18.86 -9.85
CA LYS A 121 0.95 -19.52 -8.54
C LYS A 121 0.44 -18.58 -7.44
N ASN A 122 0.73 -17.28 -7.52
CA ASN A 122 0.30 -16.30 -6.51
C ASN A 122 -1.19 -16.00 -6.59
N ARG A 123 -1.76 -16.11 -7.80
CA ARG A 123 -3.21 -16.06 -8.05
C ARG A 123 -3.94 -17.32 -7.56
N GLY A 124 -3.21 -18.38 -7.21
CA GLY A 124 -3.76 -19.65 -6.74
C GLY A 124 -4.27 -20.54 -7.87
N ASP A 125 -3.67 -20.43 -9.06
CA ASP A 125 -4.06 -21.21 -10.21
C ASP A 125 -3.72 -22.70 -10.04
N LYS A 126 -4.43 -23.54 -10.81
CA LYS A 126 -4.20 -24.98 -10.82
C LYS A 126 -4.41 -25.57 -12.22
N VAL A 127 -3.44 -26.35 -12.66
CA VAL A 127 -3.51 -27.16 -13.88
C VAL A 127 -3.42 -28.64 -13.50
N SER A 128 -4.25 -29.47 -14.13
CA SER A 128 -4.19 -30.93 -14.00
C SER A 128 -4.25 -31.55 -15.37
N VAL A 129 -3.27 -32.40 -15.68
CA VAL A 129 -3.24 -33.20 -16.91
C VAL A 129 -3.40 -34.67 -16.53
N LYS A 130 -4.34 -35.37 -17.18
CA LYS A 130 -4.55 -36.81 -16.98
C LYS A 130 -4.88 -37.48 -18.29
N ASP A 131 -4.30 -38.64 -18.54
CA ASP A 131 -4.69 -39.52 -19.64
C ASP A 131 -5.81 -40.47 -19.20
N PHE A 132 -6.76 -40.71 -20.09
CA PHE A 132 -7.71 -41.82 -19.94
C PHE A 132 -8.17 -42.32 -21.31
N LYS A 133 -8.51 -43.61 -21.39
CA LYS A 133 -9.08 -44.18 -22.60
C LYS A 133 -10.50 -43.65 -22.78
N PHE A 134 -10.77 -43.02 -23.91
CA PHE A 134 -12.11 -42.55 -24.23
C PHE A 134 -13.03 -43.71 -24.59
N LEU A 135 -14.24 -43.72 -24.02
CA LEU A 135 -15.29 -44.64 -24.44
C LEU A 135 -15.89 -44.10 -25.74
N THR A 136 -15.76 -44.84 -26.83
CA THR A 136 -16.42 -44.50 -28.09
C THR A 136 -17.92 -44.78 -27.93
N LEU A 137 -18.78 -43.78 -28.16
CA LEU A 137 -20.22 -43.89 -27.92
C LEU A 137 -20.97 -44.90 -28.80
N LYS A 138 -20.27 -45.51 -29.76
CA LYS A 138 -20.56 -46.83 -30.28
C LYS A 138 -19.20 -47.39 -30.65
N SER A 139 -18.72 -48.36 -29.89
CA SER A 139 -17.61 -49.16 -30.35
C SER A 139 -18.08 -49.77 -31.67
N TYR A 140 -17.47 -49.39 -32.78
CA TYR A 140 -17.70 -50.00 -34.07
C TYR A 140 -16.43 -50.79 -34.41
N ASP A 141 -16.56 -52.00 -34.93
CA ASP A 141 -15.43 -52.75 -35.45
C ASP A 141 -14.83 -52.02 -36.67
N ALA A 142 -13.69 -52.49 -37.17
CA ALA A 142 -13.05 -51.92 -38.37
C ALA A 142 -13.94 -51.95 -39.64
N ASN A 143 -15.08 -52.65 -39.60
CA ASN A 143 -16.06 -52.78 -40.66
C ASN A 143 -17.34 -51.96 -40.40
N GLY A 144 -17.39 -51.15 -39.33
CA GLY A 144 -18.52 -50.29 -39.00
C GLY A 144 -19.69 -50.99 -38.28
N GLN A 145 -19.46 -52.18 -37.70
CA GLN A 145 -20.47 -52.94 -36.96
C GLN A 145 -20.42 -52.61 -35.47
N ALA A 146 -21.55 -52.36 -34.82
CA ALA A 146 -21.56 -52.04 -33.40
C ALA A 146 -21.02 -53.21 -32.60
N ILE A 147 -20.19 -52.96 -31.58
CA ILE A 147 -19.62 -53.99 -30.70
C ILE A 147 -19.98 -53.69 -29.24
N ASP A 148 -20.15 -54.75 -28.44
CA ASP A 148 -20.42 -54.69 -27.00
C ASP A 148 -19.16 -54.33 -26.17
N GLU A 149 -19.32 -54.24 -24.85
CA GLU A 149 -18.24 -53.96 -23.89
C GLU A 149 -17.13 -55.04 -23.88
N PHE A 150 -17.36 -56.20 -24.51
CA PHE A 150 -16.41 -57.30 -24.63
C PHE A 150 -15.78 -57.40 -26.02
N GLY A 151 -16.11 -56.50 -26.95
CA GLY A 151 -15.59 -56.48 -28.31
C GLY A 151 -16.25 -57.48 -29.26
N ASN A 152 -17.40 -58.04 -28.89
CA ASN A 152 -18.20 -58.87 -29.80
C ASN A 152 -19.11 -57.99 -30.64
N VAL A 153 -19.29 -58.36 -31.90
CA VAL A 153 -20.26 -57.70 -32.79
C VAL A 153 -21.68 -57.89 -32.25
N ILE A 154 -22.35 -56.77 -31.99
CA ILE A 154 -23.79 -56.70 -31.75
C ILE A 154 -24.46 -56.36 -33.10
N GLY A 155 -24.97 -57.40 -33.75
CA GLY A 155 -25.68 -57.36 -35.03
C GLY A 155 -26.97 -58.15 -34.95
#